data_AF-A0A399IS10-F1
#
_entry.id   AF-A0A399IS10-F1
#
_cell.length_a   1.000
_cell.length_b   1.000
_cell.length_c   1.000
_cell.angle_alpha   90.00
_cell.angle_beta   90.00
_cell.angle_gamma   90.00
#
_symmetry.space_group_name_H-M   'P 1'
#
loop_
_entity.id
_entity.type
_entity.pdbx_description
1 polymer ?
#
loop_
_entity_poly.entity_id
_entity_poly.type
_entity_poly.pdbx_seq_one_letter_code
_entity_poly.pdbx_strand_id
1 'polypeptide(L)'
;MRHGYHMGYGFWGSYILMLILMIFAVLLFILLRNKKTENPFAIILIDILKEKYAAGIINADEYIERKAVIEDTEDSNPYTTILLKRYAHCAIDTKEFLNIKNEIESKGINNSTCEKLAKGELSYDEFKLRK
;
A
#
# COMPACT_ATOMS: atom_id res chain seq x y z
N MET A 1 6.55 -3.49 68.26
CA MET A 1 6.56 -2.36 67.29
C MET A 1 7.56 -2.72 66.20
N ARG A 2 7.11 -3.13 65.01
CA ARG A 2 7.98 -3.47 63.87
C ARG A 2 7.84 -2.36 62.84
N HIS A 3 8.90 -1.57 62.67
CA HIS A 3 8.98 -0.55 61.64
C HIS A 3 9.30 -1.21 60.29
N GLY A 4 8.46 -0.93 59.29
CA GLY A 4 8.56 -1.47 57.94
C GLY A 4 9.66 -0.76 57.16
N TYR A 5 10.63 -1.53 56.67
CA TYR A 5 11.70 -1.08 55.80
C TYR A 5 11.18 -0.93 54.36
N HIS A 6 10.59 0.23 54.05
CA HIS A 6 10.22 0.63 52.68
C HIS A 6 10.79 2.02 52.39
N MET A 7 12.12 2.17 52.35
CA MET A 7 12.78 3.45 52.01
C MET A 7 13.96 3.32 51.02
N GLY A 8 14.09 2.20 50.29
CA GLY A 8 15.19 1.99 49.33
C GLY A 8 14.84 2.01 47.85
N TYR A 9 13.56 1.75 47.48
CA TYR A 9 13.14 1.54 46.09
C TYR A 9 12.47 2.76 45.43
N GLY A 10 12.21 3.83 46.18
CA GLY A 10 11.50 5.01 45.66
C GLY A 10 12.34 5.91 44.75
N PHE A 11 13.67 5.96 44.96
CA PHE A 11 14.54 6.89 44.24
C PHE A 11 15.08 6.29 42.93
N TRP A 12 15.54 5.03 42.93
CA TRP A 12 15.97 4.35 41.69
C TRP A 12 14.80 3.83 40.86
N GLY A 13 13.70 3.46 41.51
CA GLY A 13 12.49 2.99 40.82
C GLY A 13 11.88 4.06 39.91
N SER A 14 11.94 5.34 40.29
CA SER A 14 11.46 6.44 39.46
C SER A 14 12.31 6.63 38.20
N TYR A 15 13.64 6.53 38.29
CA TYR A 15 14.53 6.58 37.12
C TYR A 15 14.33 5.37 36.18
N ILE A 16 14.17 4.16 36.74
CA ILE A 16 13.88 2.95 35.96
C ILE A 16 12.52 3.10 35.25
N LEU A 17 11.51 3.61 35.95
CA LEU A 17 10.17 3.85 35.38
C LEU A 17 10.20 4.93 34.28
N MET A 18 10.98 6.01 34.47
CA MET A 18 11.19 7.04 33.45
C MET A 18 11.86 6.47 32.19
N LEU A 19 12.87 5.62 32.35
CA LEU A 19 13.52 4.95 31.21
C LEU A 19 12.56 4.03 30.46
N ILE A 20 11.75 3.23 31.17
CA ILE A 20 10.75 2.36 30.57
C ILE A 20 9.72 3.18 29.79
N LEU A 21 9.21 4.27 30.37
CA LEU A 21 8.26 5.16 29.70
C LEU A 21 8.88 5.82 28.47
N MET A 22 10.15 6.22 28.52
CA MET A 22 10.85 6.79 27.39
C MET A 22 10.99 5.78 26.24
N ILE A 23 11.38 4.53 26.54
CA ILE A 23 11.45 3.45 25.55
C ILE A 23 10.05 3.20 24.96
N PHE A 24 9.02 3.14 25.80
CA PHE A 24 7.64 2.92 25.35
C PHE A 24 7.14 4.06 24.46
N ALA A 25 7.49 5.31 24.78
CA ALA A 25 7.15 6.48 23.98
C ALA A 25 7.85 6.44 22.60
N VAL A 26 9.13 6.05 22.55
CA VAL A 26 9.87 5.87 21.28
C VAL A 26 9.26 4.73 20.45
N LEU A 27 8.95 3.60 21.08
CA LEU A 27 8.29 2.48 20.40
C LEU A 27 6.91 2.90 19.84
N LEU A 28 6.08 3.56 20.65
CA LEU A 28 4.79 4.08 20.19
C LEU A 28 4.94 5.08 19.06
N PHE A 29 5.93 5.97 19.12
CA PHE A 29 6.20 6.95 18.07
C PHE A 29 6.55 6.27 16.74
N ILE A 30 7.42 5.26 16.77
CA ILE A 30 7.77 4.47 15.57
C ILE A 30 6.54 3.75 15.02
N LEU A 31 5.73 3.14 15.89
CA LEU A 31 4.54 2.40 15.51
C LEU A 31 3.47 3.31 14.88
N LEU A 32 3.26 4.50 15.44
CA LEU A 32 2.33 5.50 14.92
C LEU A 32 2.83 6.12 13.61
N ARG A 33 4.13 6.36 13.47
CA ARG A 33 4.72 6.88 12.23
C ARG A 33 4.66 5.87 11.08
N ASN A 34 4.74 4.57 11.40
CA ASN A 34 4.63 3.49 10.41
C ASN A 34 3.19 3.09 10.07
N LYS A 35 2.17 3.72 10.67
CA LYS A 35 0.81 3.58 10.15
C LYS A 35 0.76 4.27 8.80
N LYS A 36 1.03 3.51 7.73
CA LYS A 36 0.66 3.91 6.37
C LYS A 36 -0.81 4.29 6.44
N THR A 37 -1.13 5.53 6.11
CA THR A 37 -2.49 6.00 5.98
C THR A 37 -3.18 5.05 5.02
N GLU A 38 -4.09 4.21 5.51
CA GLU A 38 -4.78 3.24 4.66
C GLU A 38 -5.61 4.05 3.66
N ASN A 39 -5.21 3.97 2.39
CA ASN A 39 -5.90 4.68 1.34
C ASN A 39 -7.27 4.01 1.14
N PRO A 40 -8.40 4.74 1.33
CA PRO A 40 -9.73 4.16 1.18
C PRO A 40 -9.95 3.53 -0.20
N PHE A 41 -9.25 4.02 -1.22
CA PHE A 41 -9.29 3.44 -2.56
C PHE A 41 -8.61 2.06 -2.61
N ALA A 42 -7.44 1.90 -1.98
CA ALA A 42 -6.74 0.63 -1.91
C ALA A 42 -7.59 -0.45 -1.20
N ILE A 43 -8.32 -0.08 -0.16
CA ILE A 43 -9.23 -0.99 0.55
C ILE A 43 -10.28 -1.57 -0.41
N ILE A 44 -10.91 -0.73 -1.24
CA ILE A 44 -11.92 -1.16 -2.22
C ILE A 44 -11.31 -2.13 -3.25
N LEU A 45 -10.10 -1.83 -3.73
CA LEU A 45 -9.41 -2.67 -4.72
C LEU A 45 -9.00 -4.03 -4.13
N ILE A 46 -8.53 -4.05 -2.89
CA ILE A 46 -8.20 -5.28 -2.18
C ILE A 46 -9.44 -6.13 -1.96
N ASP A 47 -10.60 -5.52 -1.70
CA ASP A 47 -11.86 -6.25 -1.55
C ASP A 47 -12.28 -6.93 -2.87
N ILE A 48 -12.11 -6.24 -4.01
CA ILE A 48 -12.30 -6.83 -5.34
C ILE A 48 -11.35 -8.03 -5.56
N LEU A 49 -10.07 -7.90 -5.21
CA LEU A 49 -9.12 -9.01 -5.32
C LEU A 49 -9.50 -10.18 -4.43
N LYS A 50 -10.00 -9.91 -3.22
CA LYS A 50 -10.45 -10.93 -2.28
C LYS A 50 -11.64 -11.70 -2.82
N GLU A 51 -12.57 -11.02 -3.50
CA GLU A 51 -13.67 -11.65 -4.21
C GLU A 51 -13.15 -12.59 -5.32
N LYS A 52 -12.17 -12.15 -6.10
CA LYS A 52 -11.55 -12.97 -7.16
C LYS A 52 -10.80 -14.19 -6.62
N TYR A 53 -10.10 -14.03 -5.51
CA TYR A 53 -9.44 -15.12 -4.81
C TYR A 53 -10.47 -16.13 -4.24
N ALA A 54 -11.55 -15.65 -3.63
CA ALA A 54 -12.63 -16.50 -3.14
C ALA A 54 -13.34 -17.27 -4.26
N ALA A 55 -13.42 -16.68 -5.45
CA ALA A 55 -13.92 -17.34 -6.66
C ALA A 55 -12.94 -18.35 -7.27
N GLY A 56 -11.70 -18.46 -6.75
CA GLY A 56 -10.67 -19.36 -7.28
C GLY A 56 -10.09 -18.93 -8.63
N ILE A 57 -10.28 -17.67 -9.04
CA ILE A 57 -9.77 -17.13 -10.31
C ILE A 57 -8.26 -16.89 -10.24
N ILE A 58 -7.76 -16.50 -9.07
CA ILE A 58 -6.35 -16.23 -8.80
C ILE A 58 -5.86 -17.10 -7.66
N ASN A 59 -4.58 -17.45 -7.68
CA ASN A 59 -3.95 -18.24 -6.61
C ASN A 59 -3.51 -17.34 -5.43
N ALA A 60 -3.12 -17.97 -4.31
CA ALA A 60 -2.65 -17.26 -3.12
C ALA A 60 -1.41 -16.39 -3.41
N ASP A 61 -0.46 -16.91 -4.19
CA ASP A 61 0.76 -16.18 -4.56
C ASP A 61 0.42 -14.96 -5.41
N GLU A 62 -0.43 -15.12 -6.43
CA GLU A 62 -0.89 -14.02 -7.28
C GLU A 62 -1.67 -12.96 -6.49
N TYR A 63 -2.49 -13.39 -5.52
CA TYR A 63 -3.19 -12.47 -4.64
C TYR A 63 -2.23 -11.63 -3.81
N ILE A 64 -1.20 -12.24 -3.23
CA ILE A 64 -0.18 -11.54 -2.43
C ILE A 64 0.58 -10.54 -3.29
N GLU A 65 1.02 -10.94 -4.49
CA GLU A 65 1.72 -10.06 -5.43
C GLU A 65 0.84 -8.87 -5.85
N ARG A 66 -0.41 -9.13 -6.28
CA ARG A 66 -1.34 -8.08 -6.72
C ARG A 66 -1.68 -7.12 -5.58
N LYS A 67 -1.88 -7.64 -4.37
CA LYS A 67 -2.13 -6.83 -3.17
C LYS A 67 -0.94 -5.90 -2.88
N ALA A 68 0.28 -6.42 -2.91
CA ALA A 68 1.48 -5.62 -2.65
C ALA A 68 1.62 -4.47 -3.66
N VAL A 69 1.35 -4.71 -4.93
CA VAL A 69 1.40 -3.66 -5.98
C VAL A 69 0.36 -2.55 -5.73
N ILE A 70 -0.84 -2.90 -5.30
CA ILE A 70 -1.91 -1.93 -5.01
C ILE A 70 -1.58 -1.10 -3.77
N GLU A 71 -1.03 -1.71 -2.72
CA GLU A 71 -0.63 -1.00 -1.49
C GLU A 71 0.60 -0.11 -1.67
N ASP A 72 1.49 -0.45 -2.61
CA ASP A 72 2.70 0.32 -2.89
C ASP A 72 2.49 1.44 -3.92
N THR A 73 1.45 1.33 -4.76
CA THR A 73 1.17 2.34 -5.77
C THR A 73 0.42 3.53 -5.16
N GLU A 74 1.04 4.71 -5.21
CA GLU A 74 0.38 5.97 -4.86
C GLU A 74 -0.60 6.41 -5.95
N ASP A 75 -1.78 6.88 -5.55
CA ASP A 75 -2.81 7.47 -6.42
C ASP A 75 -2.44 8.91 -6.85
N SER A 76 -1.25 9.11 -7.40
CA SER A 76 -0.79 10.45 -7.80
C SER A 76 -1.49 10.97 -9.06
N ASN A 77 -2.11 10.09 -9.85
CA ASN A 77 -2.73 10.42 -11.15
C ASN A 77 -4.08 9.70 -11.32
N PRO A 78 -5.16 10.39 -11.76
CA PRO A 78 -6.46 9.77 -12.02
C PRO A 78 -6.41 8.60 -13.01
N TYR A 79 -5.47 8.59 -13.97
CA TYR A 79 -5.34 7.47 -14.91
C TYR A 79 -4.75 6.23 -14.24
N THR A 80 -3.85 6.39 -13.27
CA THR A 80 -3.29 5.29 -12.47
C THR A 80 -4.39 4.61 -11.66
N THR A 81 -5.31 5.38 -11.10
CA THR A 81 -6.49 4.87 -10.37
C THR A 81 -7.38 4.00 -11.28
N ILE A 82 -7.64 4.43 -12.52
CA ILE A 82 -8.41 3.63 -13.50
C ILE A 82 -7.67 2.34 -13.85
N LEU A 83 -6.37 2.42 -14.08
CA LEU A 83 -5.52 1.28 -14.40
C LEU A 83 -5.46 0.26 -13.25
N LEU A 84 -5.31 0.74 -11.99
CA LEU A 84 -5.33 -0.09 -10.79
C LEU A 84 -6.66 -0.83 -10.63
N LYS A 85 -7.78 -0.18 -10.93
CA LYS A 85 -9.10 -0.83 -10.95
C LYS A 85 -9.13 -1.99 -11.94
N ARG A 86 -8.63 -1.77 -13.16
CA ARG A 86 -8.55 -2.81 -14.19
C ARG A 86 -7.65 -3.98 -13.77
N TYR A 87 -6.53 -3.68 -13.11
CA TYR A 87 -5.61 -4.66 -12.56
C TYR A 87 -6.23 -5.49 -11.42
N ALA A 88 -6.96 -4.87 -10.50
CA ALA A 88 -7.67 -5.55 -9.41
C ALA A 88 -8.76 -6.51 -9.93
N HIS A 89 -9.41 -6.17 -11.05
CA HIS A 89 -10.35 -7.06 -11.72
C HIS A 89 -9.68 -8.23 -12.48
N CYS A 90 -8.34 -8.34 -12.44
CA CYS A 90 -7.57 -9.34 -13.18
C CYS A 90 -7.75 -9.24 -14.70
N ALA A 91 -8.07 -8.05 -15.22
CA ALA A 91 -8.23 -7.82 -16.66
C ALA A 91 -6.90 -7.55 -17.39
N ILE A 92 -5.83 -7.32 -16.64
CA ILE A 92 -4.45 -7.14 -17.14
C ILE A 92 -3.46 -7.82 -16.19
N ASP A 93 -2.31 -8.17 -16.73
CA ASP A 93 -1.19 -8.78 -16.00
C ASP A 93 -0.28 -7.73 -15.34
N THR A 94 0.51 -8.16 -14.37
CA THR A 94 1.46 -7.30 -13.65
C THR A 94 2.45 -6.62 -14.59
N LYS A 95 2.93 -7.34 -15.62
CA LYS A 95 3.85 -6.79 -16.62
C LYS A 95 3.20 -5.68 -17.45
N GLU A 96 1.98 -5.92 -17.93
CA GLU A 96 1.23 -4.93 -18.71
C GLU A 96 0.89 -3.71 -17.85
N PHE A 97 0.46 -3.92 -16.62
CA PHE A 97 0.19 -2.87 -15.65
C PHE A 97 1.42 -1.96 -15.46
N LEU A 98 2.60 -2.53 -15.19
CA LEU A 98 3.83 -1.76 -14.98
C LEU A 98 4.24 -0.99 -16.23
N ASN A 99 4.12 -1.61 -17.39
CA ASN A 99 4.44 -0.96 -18.66
C ASN A 99 3.54 0.26 -18.93
N ILE A 100 2.23 0.12 -18.73
CA ILE A 100 1.28 1.22 -18.91
C ILE A 100 1.51 2.31 -17.85
N LYS A 101 1.75 1.92 -16.60
CA LYS A 101 2.05 2.86 -15.50
C LYS A 101 3.27 3.72 -15.82
N ASN A 102 4.37 3.11 -16.25
CA ASN A 102 5.61 3.82 -16.61
C ASN A 102 5.38 4.83 -17.75
N GLU A 103 4.55 4.48 -18.73
CA GLU A 103 4.22 5.39 -19.84
C GLU A 103 3.34 6.55 -19.36
N ILE A 104 2.32 6.30 -18.52
CA ILE A 104 1.46 7.34 -17.91
C ILE A 104 2.26 8.33 -17.06
N GLU A 105 3.28 7.86 -16.34
CA GLU A 105 4.16 8.70 -15.52
C GLU A 105 5.23 9.43 -16.36
N SER A 106 5.47 9.00 -17.60
CA SER A 106 6.40 9.67 -18.51
C SER A 106 5.84 11.02 -18.98
N LYS A 107 6.68 12.06 -18.95
CA LYS A 107 6.28 13.44 -19.32
C LYS A 107 5.98 13.67 -20.82
N GLY A 108 5.88 12.61 -21.62
CA GLY A 108 5.77 12.69 -23.08
C GLY A 108 4.39 12.35 -23.67
N ILE A 109 3.43 11.92 -22.86
CA ILE A 109 2.16 11.38 -23.38
C ILE A 109 1.00 12.32 -23.12
N ASN A 110 0.14 12.47 -24.14
CA ASN A 110 -1.09 13.24 -24.06
C ASN A 110 -2.10 12.57 -23.11
N ASN A 111 -2.81 13.38 -22.34
CA ASN A 111 -3.87 12.94 -21.42
C ASN A 111 -4.88 11.98 -22.06
N SER A 112 -5.27 12.21 -23.32
CA SER A 112 -6.21 11.34 -24.04
C SER A 112 -5.65 9.94 -24.34
N THR A 113 -4.35 9.83 -24.57
CA THR A 113 -3.69 8.54 -24.77
C THR A 113 -3.54 7.80 -23.44
N CYS A 114 -3.18 8.51 -22.36
CA CYS A 114 -3.16 7.94 -21.01
C CYS A 114 -4.53 7.40 -20.59
N GLU A 115 -5.60 8.15 -20.88
CA GLU A 115 -6.97 7.73 -20.59
C GLU A 115 -7.35 6.46 -21.36
N LYS A 116 -7.06 6.40 -22.66
CA LYS A 116 -7.34 5.23 -23.50
C LYS A 116 -6.57 3.98 -23.04
N LEU A 117 -5.30 4.14 -22.68
CA LEU A 117 -4.47 3.06 -22.14
C LEU A 117 -5.02 2.56 -20.80
N ALA A 118 -5.38 3.47 -19.89
CA ALA A 118 -5.89 3.11 -18.57
C ALA A 118 -7.25 2.38 -18.65
N LYS A 119 -8.15 2.84 -19.52
CA LYS A 119 -9.45 2.19 -19.76
C LYS A 119 -9.35 0.88 -20.54
N GLY A 120 -8.25 0.67 -21.26
CA GLY A 120 -8.08 -0.47 -22.15
C GLY A 120 -8.72 -0.33 -23.53
N GLU A 121 -9.05 0.90 -23.93
CA GLU A 121 -9.50 1.22 -25.30
C GLU A 121 -8.34 1.16 -26.30
N LEU A 122 -7.10 1.27 -25.82
CA LEU A 122 -5.87 1.10 -26.59
C LEU A 122 -5.04 -0.01 -25.93
N SER A 123 -4.69 -1.05 -26.68
CA SER A 123 -3.77 -2.07 -26.19
C SER A 123 -2.36 -1.52 -26.08
N TYR A 124 -1.58 -1.98 -25.10
CA TYR A 124 -0.18 -1.56 -24.95
C TYR A 124 0.65 -1.92 -26.20
N ASP A 125 0.40 -3.06 -26.83
CA ASP A 125 1.09 -3.46 -28.05
C ASP A 125 0.79 -2.52 -29.22
N GLU A 126 -0.47 -2.12 -29.38
CA GLU A 126 -0.88 -1.14 -30.39
C GLU A 126 -0.28 0.24 -30.13
N PHE A 127 -0.18 0.64 -28.87
CA PHE A 127 0.48 1.88 -28.48
C PHE A 127 1.96 1.86 -28.84
N LYS A 128 2.65 0.75 -28.53
CA LYS A 128 4.08 0.58 -28.82
C LYS A 128 4.38 0.61 -30.32
N LEU A 129 3.47 0.09 -31.16
CA LEU A 129 3.61 0.12 -32.62
C LEU A 129 3.44 1.53 -33.24
N ARG A 130 2.83 2.47 -32.51
CA ARG A 130 2.59 3.84 -32.97
C ARG A 130 3.65 4.85 -32.49
N LYS A 131 4.60 4.41 -31.69
CA LYS A 131 5.70 5.20 -31.12
C LYS A 131 6.95 5.05 -31.98
#